data_AF-A0A2C9UWI5-F1
#
_entry.id   AF-A0A2C9UWI5-F1
#
_cell.length_a   1.000
_cell.length_b   1.000
_cell.length_c   1.000
_cell.angle_alpha   90.00
_cell.angle_beta   90.00
_cell.angle_gamma   90.00
#
_symmetry.space_group_name_H-M   'P 1'
#
loop_
_entity.id
_entity.type
_entity.pdbx_description
1 polymer ?
#
loop_
_entity_poly.entity_id
_entity_poly.type
_entity_poly.pdbx_seq_one_letter_code
_entity_poly.pdbx_strand_id
1 'polypeptide(L)'
;MVVEGMRRKLKKNTLMLIGKGSMQMLVHDFKLFEMKPGKTIAEMSTTFTHLVNLLKALGKIFEEAELVKKILRSLSKSWEAKITVIFDTKGFIRYTYDELIGSLIAHEMMFKKKVTKKEKGKKCIALK
;
A
#
# COMPACT_ATOMS: atom_id res chain seq x y z
N MET A 1 29.37 -1.55 41.63
CA MET A 1 29.34 -0.89 40.30
C MET A 1 29.25 -1.87 39.11
N VAL A 2 29.77 -3.10 39.21
CA VAL A 2 29.79 -4.10 38.12
C VAL A 2 28.41 -4.71 37.80
N VAL A 3 27.61 -5.04 38.83
CA VAL A 3 26.30 -5.69 38.67
C VAL A 3 25.29 -4.79 37.95
N GLU A 4 25.23 -3.50 38.30
CA GLU A 4 24.39 -2.51 37.60
C GLU A 4 24.85 -2.27 36.14
N GLY A 5 26.15 -2.41 35.86
CA GLY A 5 26.69 -2.41 34.49
C GLY A 5 26.21 -3.60 33.66
N MET A 6 26.24 -4.81 34.23
CA MET A 6 25.73 -6.03 33.58
C MET A 6 24.21 -5.98 33.39
N ARG A 7 23.45 -5.51 34.38
CA ARG A 7 21.99 -5.35 34.28
C ARG A 7 21.59 -4.36 33.18
N ARG A 8 22.33 -3.25 33.04
CA ARG A 8 22.13 -2.27 31.95
C ARG A 8 22.49 -2.86 30.58
N LYS A 9 23.58 -3.63 30.47
CA LYS A 9 23.95 -4.33 29.22
C LYS A 9 22.92 -5.38 28.83
N LEU A 10 22.43 -6.18 29.79
CA LEU A 10 21.42 -7.21 29.55
C LEU A 10 20.10 -6.59 29.08
N LYS A 11 19.59 -5.55 29.77
CA LYS A 11 18.38 -4.83 29.35
C LYS A 11 18.52 -4.23 27.94
N LYS A 12 19.67 -3.64 27.61
CA LYS A 12 19.95 -3.10 26.26
C LYS A 12 19.99 -4.20 25.19
N ASN A 13 20.60 -5.35 25.47
CA ASN A 13 20.65 -6.48 24.54
C ASN A 13 19.25 -7.09 24.31
N THR A 14 18.47 -7.30 25.37
CA THR A 14 17.10 -7.81 25.26
C THR A 14 16.20 -6.83 24.48
N LEU A 15 16.31 -5.52 24.76
CA LEU A 15 15.56 -4.50 24.02
C LEU A 15 15.96 -4.44 22.54
N MET A 16 17.25 -4.61 22.24
CA MET A 16 17.75 -4.69 20.86
C MET A 16 17.24 -5.94 20.13
N LEU A 17 17.17 -7.10 20.81
CA LEU A 17 16.66 -8.35 20.22
C LEU A 17 15.16 -8.29 19.95
N ILE A 18 14.38 -7.72 20.88
CA ILE A 18 12.94 -7.51 20.70
C ILE A 18 12.70 -6.54 19.54
N GLY A 19 13.40 -5.40 19.52
CA GLY A 19 13.31 -4.43 18.42
C GLY A 19 13.73 -5.02 17.06
N LYS A 20 14.78 -5.85 17.03
CA LYS A 20 15.21 -6.57 15.82
C LYS A 20 14.18 -7.60 15.34
N GLY A 21 13.52 -8.32 16.25
CA GLY A 21 12.44 -9.26 15.92
C GLY A 21 11.22 -8.56 15.33
N SER A 22 10.77 -7.47 15.95
CA SER A 22 9.66 -6.66 15.46
C SER A 22 9.97 -6.00 14.11
N MET A 23 11.20 -5.53 13.91
CA MET A 23 11.65 -4.97 12.63
C MET A 23 11.64 -6.02 11.51
N GLN A 24 12.17 -7.22 11.77
CA GLN A 24 12.16 -8.30 10.78
C GLN A 24 10.74 -8.71 10.37
N MET A 25 9.83 -8.78 11.35
CA MET A 25 8.42 -9.09 11.10
C MET A 25 7.75 -8.01 10.25
N LEU A 26 7.95 -6.71 10.56
CA LEU A 26 7.40 -5.62 9.76
C LEU A 26 8.00 -5.55 8.36
N VAL A 27 9.29 -5.85 8.20
CA VAL A 27 9.94 -5.93 6.88
C VAL A 27 9.35 -7.11 6.08
N HIS A 28 9.08 -8.23 6.73
CA HIS A 28 8.42 -9.37 6.12
C HIS A 28 6.99 -9.02 5.68
N ASP A 29 6.20 -8.40 6.56
CA ASP A 29 4.84 -7.94 6.24
C ASP A 29 4.84 -6.93 5.10
N PHE A 30 5.82 -6.02 5.07
CA PHE A 30 6.00 -5.11 3.95
C PHE A 30 6.30 -5.87 2.67
N LYS A 31 7.23 -6.84 2.67
CA LYS A 31 7.55 -7.64 1.49
C LYS A 31 6.33 -8.41 0.96
N LEU A 32 5.53 -9.00 1.84
CA LEU A 32 4.34 -9.77 1.48
C LEU A 32 3.06 -8.94 1.35
N PHE A 33 3.12 -7.63 1.57
CA PHE A 33 1.94 -6.77 1.51
C PHE A 33 1.24 -6.92 0.16
N GLU A 34 -0.05 -7.26 0.20
CA GLU A 34 -0.91 -7.45 -0.97
C GLU A 34 -2.32 -6.93 -0.65
N MET A 35 -2.98 -6.41 -1.68
CA MET A 35 -4.36 -5.96 -1.62
C MET A 35 -5.29 -7.15 -1.36
N LYS A 36 -5.98 -7.13 -0.22
CA LYS A 36 -6.98 -8.15 0.12
C LYS A 36 -8.19 -8.08 -0.82
N PRO A 37 -8.81 -9.24 -1.17
CA PRO A 37 -10.01 -9.25 -1.98
C PRO A 37 -11.14 -8.48 -1.30
N GLY A 38 -11.90 -7.70 -2.08
CA GLY A 38 -13.04 -6.92 -1.59
C GLY A 38 -12.68 -5.61 -0.87
N LYS A 39 -11.40 -5.31 -0.66
CA LYS A 39 -10.96 -4.00 -0.15
C LYS A 39 -10.90 -2.95 -1.25
N THR A 40 -11.10 -1.68 -0.89
CA THR A 40 -10.89 -0.54 -1.80
C THR A 40 -9.42 -0.14 -1.85
N ILE A 41 -9.03 0.59 -2.91
CA ILE A 41 -7.69 1.20 -2.99
C ILE A 41 -7.40 2.11 -1.80
N ALA A 42 -8.39 2.90 -1.37
CA ALA A 42 -8.24 3.80 -0.22
C ALA A 42 -7.91 3.02 1.06
N GLU A 43 -8.67 1.98 1.39
CA GLU A 43 -8.41 1.15 2.58
C GLU A 43 -7.03 0.47 2.52
N MET A 44 -6.64 -0.03 1.36
CA MET A 44 -5.34 -0.66 1.14
C MET A 44 -4.19 0.36 1.27
N SER A 45 -4.36 1.58 0.75
CA SER A 45 -3.37 2.65 0.89
C SER A 45 -3.18 3.08 2.34
N THR A 46 -4.25 3.14 3.14
CA THR A 46 -4.16 3.47 4.57
C THR A 46 -3.36 2.43 5.34
N THR A 47 -3.60 1.14 5.11
CA THR A 47 -2.84 0.07 5.79
C THR A 47 -1.39 0.03 5.33
N PHE A 48 -1.13 0.31 4.05
CA PHE A 48 0.23 0.44 3.53
C PHE A 48 0.99 1.61 4.18
N THR A 49 0.38 2.79 4.22
CA THR A 49 0.97 3.98 4.86
C THR A 49 1.25 3.72 6.34
N HIS A 50 0.35 3.04 7.05
CA HIS A 50 0.58 2.65 8.44
C HIS A 50 1.82 1.75 8.59
N LEU A 51 1.96 0.73 7.74
CA LEU A 51 3.12 -0.17 7.74
C LEU A 51 4.44 0.56 7.41
N VAL A 52 4.41 1.47 6.42
CA VAL A 52 5.56 2.31 6.06
C VAL A 52 5.96 3.20 7.22
N ASN A 53 5.00 3.80 7.92
CA ASN A 53 5.26 4.66 9.08
C ASN A 53 5.90 3.89 10.24
N LEU A 54 5.45 2.65 10.50
CA LEU A 54 6.09 1.78 11.50
C LEU A 54 7.55 1.48 11.13
N LEU A 55 7.83 1.19 9.85
CA LEU A 55 9.19 0.94 9.38
C LEU A 55 10.06 2.20 9.42
N LYS A 56 9.51 3.38 9.08
CA LYS A 56 10.18 4.68 9.23
C LYS A 56 10.52 4.97 10.68
N ALA A 57 9.62 4.69 11.62
CA ALA A 57 9.87 4.85 13.05
C ALA A 57 11.00 3.94 13.58
N LEU A 58 11.23 2.79 12.92
CA LEU A 58 12.36 1.89 13.19
C LEU A 58 13.65 2.28 12.47
N GLY A 59 13.68 3.44 11.80
CA GLY A 59 14.87 3.99 11.14
C GLY A 59 15.04 3.59 9.68
N LYS A 60 14.03 3.00 9.04
CA LYS A 60 14.09 2.70 7.60
C LYS A 60 13.71 3.92 6.77
N ILE A 61 14.54 4.24 5.79
CA ILE A 61 14.30 5.33 4.84
C ILE A 61 13.69 4.72 3.57
N PHE A 62 12.67 5.38 3.04
CA PHE A 62 12.00 4.97 1.80
C PHE A 62 12.05 6.11 0.79
N GLU A 63 12.44 5.81 -0.43
CA GLU A 63 12.28 6.71 -1.57
C GLU A 63 10.85 6.63 -2.11
N GLU A 64 10.32 7.74 -2.63
CA GLU A 64 8.99 7.78 -3.27
C GLU A 64 8.84 6.72 -4.36
N ALA A 65 9.89 6.56 -5.18
CA ALA A 65 9.91 5.54 -6.23
C ALA A 65 9.83 4.10 -5.67
N GLU A 66 10.38 3.84 -4.48
CA GLU A 66 10.28 2.53 -3.83
C GLU A 66 8.84 2.28 -3.36
N LEU A 67 8.21 3.27 -2.73
CA LEU A 67 6.82 3.19 -2.28
C LEU A 67 5.85 2.99 -3.44
N VAL A 68 6.03 3.76 -4.52
CA VAL A 68 5.24 3.66 -5.76
C VAL A 68 5.39 2.29 -6.40
N LYS A 69 6.62 1.80 -6.59
CA LYS A 69 6.84 0.45 -7.13
C LYS A 69 6.23 -0.62 -6.23
N LYS A 70 6.33 -0.45 -4.91
CA LYS A 70 5.82 -1.42 -3.95
C LYS A 70 4.30 -1.49 -3.98
N ILE A 71 3.61 -0.35 -3.92
CA ILE A 71 2.14 -0.33 -3.91
C ILE A 71 1.58 -0.91 -5.20
N LEU A 72 2.21 -0.63 -6.35
CA LEU A 72 1.80 -1.18 -7.65
C LEU A 72 1.91 -2.70 -7.70
N ARG A 73 3.00 -3.27 -7.18
CA ARG A 73 3.19 -4.73 -7.08
C ARG A 73 2.22 -5.39 -6.10
N SER A 74 1.69 -4.62 -5.15
CA SER A 74 0.74 -5.10 -4.14
C SER A 74 -0.71 -5.02 -4.62
N LEU A 75 -0.99 -4.42 -5.77
CA LEU A 75 -2.34 -4.37 -6.33
C LEU A 75 -2.74 -5.73 -6.91
N SER A 76 -4.04 -6.02 -6.90
CA SER A 76 -4.55 -7.28 -7.46
C SER A 76 -4.36 -7.34 -8.98
N LYS A 77 -4.32 -8.54 -9.54
CA LYS A 77 -4.17 -8.78 -11.00
C LYS A 77 -5.19 -8.02 -11.86
N SER A 78 -6.39 -7.77 -11.33
CA SER A 78 -7.44 -6.97 -11.99
C SER A 78 -7.04 -5.51 -12.25
N TRP A 79 -6.01 -5.01 -11.56
CA TRP A 79 -5.43 -3.69 -11.75
C TRP A 79 -4.20 -3.68 -12.66
N GLU A 80 -3.49 -4.80 -12.85
CA GLU A 80 -2.25 -4.87 -13.64
C GLU A 80 -2.42 -4.33 -15.07
N ALA A 81 -3.50 -4.73 -15.76
CA ALA A 81 -3.78 -4.25 -17.12
C ALA A 81 -4.06 -2.74 -17.17
N LYS A 82 -4.72 -2.18 -16.16
CA LYS A 82 -5.06 -0.75 -16.09
C LYS A 82 -3.83 0.10 -15.77
N ILE A 83 -3.00 -0.39 -14.84
CA ILE A 83 -1.71 0.21 -14.49
C ILE A 83 -0.83 0.24 -15.74
N THR A 84 -0.68 -0.90 -16.44
CA THR A 84 0.16 -0.96 -17.65
C THR A 84 -0.23 0.12 -18.65
N VAL A 85 -1.52 0.27 -18.96
CA VAL A 85 -2.00 1.30 -19.91
C VAL A 85 -1.74 2.74 -19.41
N ILE A 86 -1.99 3.01 -18.13
CA ILE A 86 -1.83 4.37 -17.57
C ILE A 86 -0.34 4.78 -17.50
N PHE A 87 0.54 3.82 -17.25
CA PHE A 87 1.94 4.11 -16.91
C PHE A 87 2.94 3.87 -18.03
N ASP A 88 2.64 3.01 -19.01
CA ASP A 88 3.47 2.81 -20.20
C ASP A 88 3.65 4.12 -21.00
N THR A 89 2.67 5.03 -20.90
CA THR A 89 2.70 6.32 -21.60
C THR A 89 3.49 7.43 -20.90
N LYS A 90 3.75 7.33 -19.59
CA LYS A 90 4.32 8.45 -18.79
C LYS A 90 5.51 8.08 -17.89
N GLY A 91 5.71 6.80 -17.60
CA GLY A 91 6.77 6.28 -16.73
C GLY A 91 6.46 6.39 -15.22
N PHE A 92 6.62 5.27 -14.51
CA PHE A 92 6.31 5.12 -13.07
C PHE A 92 7.15 6.01 -12.14
N ILE A 93 8.35 6.38 -12.57
CA ILE A 93 9.35 7.15 -11.80
C ILE A 93 9.00 8.63 -11.64
N ARG A 94 7.98 9.13 -12.35
CA ARG A 94 7.57 10.55 -12.28
C ARG A 94 6.42 10.82 -11.30
N TYR A 95 5.77 9.78 -10.78
CA TYR A 95 4.66 9.93 -9.85
C TYR A 95 5.15 9.95 -8.41
N THR A 96 4.61 10.86 -7.61
CA THR A 96 4.66 10.76 -6.14
C THR A 96 3.67 9.70 -5.65
N TYR A 97 3.89 9.16 -4.44
CA TYR A 97 2.97 8.20 -3.85
C TYR A 97 1.53 8.73 -3.78
N ASP A 98 1.35 9.98 -3.31
CA ASP A 98 0.02 10.59 -3.19
C ASP A 98 -0.68 10.82 -4.54
N GLU A 99 0.03 11.29 -5.55
CA GLU A 99 -0.54 11.46 -6.91
C GLU A 99 -1.01 10.13 -7.49
N LEU A 100 -0.22 9.07 -7.28
CA LEU A 100 -0.60 7.73 -7.71
C LEU A 100 -1.88 7.27 -7.01
N ILE A 101 -1.92 7.33 -5.68
CA ILE A 101 -3.10 6.90 -4.91
C ILE A 101 -4.34 7.69 -5.35
N GLY A 102 -4.22 9.02 -5.51
CA GLY A 102 -5.30 9.86 -6.02
C GLY A 102 -5.82 9.41 -7.40
N SER A 103 -4.91 9.11 -8.33
CA SER A 103 -5.27 8.61 -9.66
C SER A 103 -5.97 7.24 -9.62
N LEU A 104 -5.49 6.31 -8.78
CA LEU A 104 -6.09 4.99 -8.63
C LEU A 104 -7.51 5.08 -8.02
N ILE A 105 -7.69 5.90 -6.98
CA ILE A 105 -9.00 6.13 -6.36
C ILE A 105 -9.97 6.75 -7.37
N ALA A 106 -9.54 7.77 -8.11
CA ALA A 106 -10.38 8.39 -9.15
C ALA A 106 -10.84 7.37 -10.20
N HIS A 107 -9.95 6.48 -10.63
CA HIS A 107 -10.27 5.42 -11.58
C HIS A 107 -11.22 4.35 -10.99
N GLU A 108 -11.05 4.00 -9.71
CA GLU A 108 -11.98 3.11 -8.98
C GLU A 108 -13.40 3.71 -8.93
N MET A 109 -13.50 5.01 -8.63
CA MET A 109 -14.77 5.75 -8.55
C MET A 109 -15.47 5.89 -9.91
N MET A 110 -14.72 6.18 -10.98
CA MET A 110 -15.27 6.25 -12.34
C MET A 110 -15.85 4.90 -12.80
N PHE A 111 -15.24 3.78 -12.39
CA PHE A 111 -15.76 2.44 -12.71
C PHE A 111 -17.06 2.13 -11.97
N LYS A 112 -17.17 2.44 -10.67
CA LYS A 112 -18.41 2.26 -9.90
C LYS A 112 -19.59 3.05 -10.50
N LYS A 113 -19.35 4.25 -11.03
CA LYS A 113 -20.38 5.07 -11.71
C LYS A 113 -20.87 4.48 -13.05
N LYS A 114 -20.05 3.69 -13.76
CA LYS A 114 -20.47 3.05 -15.02
C LYS A 114 -21.37 1.84 -14.80
N VAL A 115 -21.18 1.09 -13.71
CA VAL A 115 -22.05 -0.05 -13.35
C VAL A 115 -23.46 0.44 -13.00
N THR A 116 -23.57 1.50 -12.20
CA THR A 116 -24.87 2.07 -11.80
C THR A 116 -25.63 2.77 -12.94
N LYS A 117 -24.92 3.31 -13.95
CA LYS A 117 -25.58 3.86 -15.16
C LYS A 117 -26.10 2.79 -16.11
N LYS A 118 -25.50 1.59 -16.14
CA LYS A 118 -25.93 0.51 -17.04
C LYS A 118 -27.22 -0.18 -16.57
N GLU A 119 -27.52 -0.15 -15.27
CA GLU A 119 -28.77 -0.68 -14.71
C GLU A 119 -29.97 0.27 -14.86
N LYS A 120 -29.77 1.59 -14.98
CA LYS A 120 -30.88 2.54 -15.21
C LYS A 120 -31.29 2.70 -16.68
N GLY A 121 -30.59 2.07 -17.62
CA GLY A 121 -30.87 2.16 -19.07
C GLY A 121 -31.78 1.07 -19.66
N LYS A 122 -32.23 0.08 -18.87
CA LYS A 122 -33.04 -1.06 -19.37
C LYS A 122 -34.55 -0.96 -19.08
N LYS A 123 -35.09 0.24 -18.85
CA LYS A 123 -36.56 0.45 -18.71
C LYS A 123 -37.05 1.64 -19.51
N CYS A 124 -36.93 1.60 -20.84
CA CYS A 124 -37.89 2.28 -21.72
C CYS A 124 -37.67 1.84 -23.17
N ILE A 125 -38.09 0.61 -23.51
CA ILE A 125 -38.48 0.33 -24.90
C ILE A 125 -39.65 -0.65 -24.83
N ALA A 126 -40.85 -0.12 -24.72
CA ALA A 126 -42.05 -0.77 -25.21
C ALA A 126 -42.61 0.15 -26.29
N LEU A 127 -42.39 -0.26 -27.53
CA LEU A 127 -42.90 0.34 -28.76
C LEU A 127 -44.27 -0.27 -29.06
N LYS A 128 -45.13 0.59 -29.62
CA LYS A 128 -46.38 0.33 -30.38
C LYS A 128 -47.69 0.33 -29.60
#